data_AF-A0AAN9DHW0-F1
#
_entry.id   AF-A0AAN9DHW0-F1
#
_cell.length_a   1.000
_cell.length_b   1.000
_cell.length_c   1.000
_cell.angle_alpha   90.00
_cell.angle_beta   90.00
_cell.angle_gamma   90.00
#
_symmetry.space_group_name_H-M   'P 1'
#
loop_
_entity.id
_entity.type
_entity.pdbx_description
1 polymer ?
#
loop_
_entity_poly.entity_id
_entity_poly.type
_entity_poly.pdbx_seq_one_letter_code
_entity_poly.pdbx_strand_id
1 'polypeptide(L)'
;MPTALGTPSTPSDSQTPSVAAQDLKTASQDKDAFEKGRKPQRAQRQKSHGPLWIRHSPKDVIQATKLKFPHIDGFQSSLLYQTLHQGGVVGTPQAPFVQILNINDNHWITASNLFCGPNKLCLYDSLKTIINQQTKQKLSWLIRPKTPHFDIQKPAVQIQRSSSNCGLFALAFATLLGNGVKPEECQCVERNMRQTLYRAFQNKKAPVFAYKKNPAKPERETIQVEVHCICRTSHYNEVMVQCSNCNWYHPNCESVPHKGLDTTAEEWNCEICTNHV
;
A
#
# COMPACT_ATOMS: atom_id res chain seq x y z
N MET A 1 21.17 4.80 -58.15
CA MET A 1 21.71 5.76 -59.15
C MET A 1 22.68 6.69 -58.45
N PRO A 2 23.93 6.87 -58.94
CA PRO A 2 24.94 7.72 -58.30
C PRO A 2 25.30 8.98 -59.13
N THR A 3 25.52 10.10 -58.45
CA THR A 3 26.33 11.27 -58.92
C THR A 3 26.58 12.16 -57.69
N ALA A 4 27.84 12.35 -57.25
CA ALA A 4 28.83 13.35 -57.71
C ALA A 4 28.62 14.71 -57.00
N LEU A 5 29.48 15.09 -56.04
CA LEU A 5 30.82 15.74 -56.17
C LEU A 5 30.72 17.28 -56.30
N GLY A 6 31.47 18.02 -55.47
CA GLY A 6 31.58 19.48 -55.57
C GLY A 6 32.09 20.21 -54.31
N THR A 7 33.41 20.24 -54.11
CA THR A 7 34.13 21.18 -53.23
C THR A 7 35.08 22.03 -54.10
N PRO A 8 35.86 23.00 -53.57
CA PRO A 8 35.48 24.18 -52.78
C PRO A 8 36.08 25.48 -53.39
N SER A 9 35.75 26.68 -52.86
CA SER A 9 36.53 27.89 -53.16
C SER A 9 36.42 29.03 -52.11
N THR A 10 37.58 29.64 -51.85
CA THR A 10 37.89 30.92 -51.15
C THR A 10 38.73 31.77 -52.14
N PRO A 11 39.11 33.08 -51.94
CA PRO A 11 39.36 33.81 -50.68
C PRO A 11 39.07 35.35 -50.73
N SER A 12 39.88 36.18 -50.04
CA SER A 12 39.93 37.67 -49.92
C SER A 12 38.86 38.33 -49.02
N ASP A 13 39.19 39.00 -47.90
CA ASP A 13 39.96 40.26 -47.66
C ASP A 13 39.11 41.53 -47.96
N SER A 14 39.08 42.61 -47.17
CA SER A 14 39.91 43.08 -46.02
C SER A 14 39.20 44.24 -45.25
N GLN A 15 39.93 44.87 -44.29
CA GLN A 15 39.72 46.20 -43.66
C GLN A 15 39.17 46.29 -42.22
N THR A 16 40.11 46.18 -41.28
CA THR A 16 40.27 46.96 -40.02
C THR A 16 40.68 48.43 -40.34
N PRO A 17 40.86 49.41 -39.40
CA PRO A 17 41.15 49.35 -37.93
C PRO A 17 40.20 50.23 -37.06
N SER A 18 40.28 50.37 -35.73
CA SER A 18 41.33 50.99 -34.90
C SER A 18 40.74 51.18 -33.47
N VAL A 19 41.42 51.28 -32.32
CA VAL A 19 42.82 51.10 -31.85
C VAL A 19 42.74 50.78 -30.32
N ALA A 20 43.55 49.88 -29.74
CA ALA A 20 44.72 50.12 -28.85
C ALA A 20 44.60 51.30 -27.82
N ALA A 21 45.22 51.31 -26.63
CA ALA A 21 46.30 50.51 -26.04
C ALA A 21 46.24 50.66 -24.47
N GLN A 22 46.64 49.68 -23.65
CA GLN A 22 47.95 49.60 -22.94
C GLN A 22 48.18 50.66 -21.82
N ASP A 23 48.87 50.42 -20.69
CA ASP A 23 49.43 49.18 -20.11
C ASP A 23 49.98 49.38 -18.66
N LEU A 24 50.31 48.25 -18.01
CA LEU A 24 51.49 48.01 -17.13
C LEU A 24 51.65 48.58 -15.69
N LYS A 25 52.20 47.67 -14.83
CA LYS A 25 53.12 47.87 -13.67
C LYS A 25 52.53 48.39 -12.34
N THR A 26 52.90 47.91 -11.15
CA THR A 26 53.79 46.78 -10.74
C THR A 26 53.37 46.21 -9.37
N ALA A 27 54.00 45.11 -8.94
CA ALA A 27 53.65 44.36 -7.72
C ALA A 27 54.35 44.86 -6.42
N SER A 28 53.90 44.25 -5.31
CA SER A 28 54.64 44.02 -4.05
C SER A 28 54.72 45.15 -2.99
N GLN A 29 53.83 45.09 -1.99
CA GLN A 29 54.15 44.92 -0.56
C GLN A 29 52.87 45.01 0.28
N ASP A 30 52.51 43.91 0.95
CA ASP A 30 52.14 43.87 2.38
C ASP A 30 51.61 42.48 2.75
N LYS A 31 52.45 41.73 3.46
CA LYS A 31 52.02 40.61 4.30
C LYS A 31 51.86 41.17 5.71
N ASP A 32 50.64 41.26 6.21
CA ASP A 32 50.22 40.81 7.55
C ASP A 32 48.85 41.38 7.94
N ALA A 33 48.15 40.69 8.85
CA ALA A 33 46.79 40.97 9.36
C ALA A 33 45.68 40.96 8.28
N PHE A 34 44.66 40.09 8.31
CA PHE A 34 43.76 39.88 9.44
C PHE A 34 42.89 38.62 9.23
N GLU A 35 43.48 37.43 9.37
CA GLU A 35 42.75 36.17 9.21
C GLU A 35 41.94 35.78 10.46
N LYS A 36 40.78 36.42 10.69
CA LYS A 36 39.79 35.96 11.69
C LYS A 36 38.32 36.09 11.26
N GLY A 37 37.76 34.97 10.79
CA GLY A 37 36.46 34.49 11.31
C GLY A 37 35.16 35.02 10.69
N ARG A 38 34.84 34.60 9.45
CA ARG A 38 33.44 34.37 9.05
C ARG A 38 33.28 33.03 8.31
N LYS A 39 32.84 32.00 9.04
CA LYS A 39 32.39 30.74 8.42
C LYS A 39 31.01 30.98 7.78
N PRO A 40 30.80 30.69 6.47
CA PRO A 40 29.47 30.83 5.88
C PRO A 40 28.52 29.78 6.46
N GLN A 41 27.35 30.20 6.92
CA GLN A 41 26.28 29.27 7.32
C GLN A 41 25.79 28.51 6.09
N ARG A 42 26.27 27.27 5.94
CA ARG A 42 25.80 26.34 4.92
C ARG A 42 24.36 25.97 5.21
N ALA A 43 23.41 26.60 4.51
CA ALA A 43 22.01 26.26 4.57
C ALA A 43 21.83 24.74 4.38
N GLN A 44 21.31 24.06 5.40
CA GLN A 44 21.06 22.61 5.34
C GLN A 44 19.89 22.35 4.40
N ARG A 45 20.23 22.20 3.11
CA ARG A 45 19.35 21.70 2.06
C ARG A 45 18.82 20.34 2.51
N GLN A 46 17.57 20.30 2.99
CA GLN A 46 16.92 19.06 3.41
C GLN A 46 17.01 18.06 2.25
N LYS A 47 17.71 16.95 2.47
CA LYS A 47 17.79 15.88 1.46
C LYS A 47 16.39 15.31 1.30
N SER A 48 15.74 15.62 0.18
CA SER A 48 14.52 14.95 -0.24
C SER A 48 14.83 13.47 -0.42
N HIS A 49 14.43 12.65 0.55
CA HIS A 49 14.40 11.20 0.34
C HIS A 49 13.45 10.94 -0.84
N GLY A 50 14.00 10.43 -1.94
CA GLY A 50 13.29 10.21 -3.20
C GLY A 50 12.16 9.18 -3.09
N PRO A 51 11.62 8.72 -4.24
CA PRO A 51 10.50 7.76 -4.28
C PRO A 51 10.93 6.35 -3.85
N LEU A 52 11.26 6.19 -2.57
CA LEU A 52 11.50 4.90 -1.95
C LEU A 52 10.15 4.25 -1.65
N TRP A 53 9.95 3.06 -2.23
CA TRP A 53 8.79 2.22 -1.96
C TRP A 53 8.88 1.61 -0.56
N ILE A 54 7.75 1.46 0.13
CA ILE A 54 7.66 0.62 1.33
C ILE A 54 7.65 -0.84 0.85
N ARG A 55 8.85 -1.38 0.57
CA ARG A 55 9.04 -2.74 0.03
C ARG A 55 8.82 -3.85 1.05
N HIS A 56 8.94 -3.55 2.34
CA HIS A 56 8.74 -4.51 3.42
C HIS A 56 7.77 -3.93 4.46
N SER A 57 7.00 -4.81 5.10
CA SER A 57 6.19 -4.50 6.28
C SER A 57 7.01 -3.65 7.26
N PRO A 58 6.64 -2.40 7.56
CA PRO A 58 7.36 -1.55 8.50
C PRO A 58 7.04 -2.00 9.92
N LYS A 59 7.57 -3.16 10.33
CA LYS A 59 7.20 -3.92 11.53
C LYS A 59 7.17 -3.03 12.78
N ASP A 60 8.22 -2.25 13.01
CA ASP A 60 8.33 -1.34 14.16
C ASP A 60 7.23 -0.27 14.19
N VAL A 61 6.86 0.26 13.02
CA VAL A 61 5.82 1.29 12.89
C VAL A 61 4.43 0.69 13.06
N ILE A 62 4.18 -0.50 12.50
CA ILE A 62 2.92 -1.24 12.71
C ILE A 62 2.78 -1.60 14.19
N GLN A 63 3.83 -2.10 14.83
CA GLN A 63 3.86 -2.43 16.25
C GLN A 63 3.63 -1.18 17.12
N ALA A 64 4.30 -0.07 16.84
CA ALA A 64 4.08 1.19 17.55
C ALA A 64 2.65 1.75 17.34
N THR A 65 2.05 1.49 16.18
CA THR A 65 0.65 1.85 15.89
C THR A 65 -0.32 0.96 16.68
N LYS A 66 -0.07 -0.35 16.76
CA LYS A 66 -0.81 -1.28 17.63
C LYS A 66 -0.76 -0.86 19.10
N LEU A 67 0.43 -0.53 19.61
CA LEU A 67 0.61 -0.06 20.98
C LEU A 67 -0.10 1.28 21.27
N LYS A 68 -0.28 2.13 20.26
CA LYS A 68 -1.05 3.38 20.39
C LYS A 68 -2.56 3.15 20.47
N PHE A 69 -3.08 2.08 19.87
CA PHE A 69 -4.50 1.78 19.78
C PHE A 69 -4.85 0.43 20.42
N PRO A 70 -4.62 0.23 21.73
CA PRO A 70 -4.77 -1.07 22.40
C PRO A 70 -6.22 -1.59 22.44
N HIS A 71 -7.20 -0.75 22.13
CA HIS A 71 -8.63 -1.08 22.05
C HIS A 71 -9.07 -1.50 20.64
N ILE A 72 -8.15 -1.54 19.67
CA ILE A 72 -8.41 -1.90 18.27
C ILE A 72 -7.54 -3.12 17.92
N ASP A 73 -8.20 -4.16 17.44
CA ASP A 73 -7.55 -5.41 17.04
C ASP A 73 -6.93 -5.30 15.62
N GLY A 74 -6.27 -6.35 15.16
CA GLY A 74 -5.50 -6.35 13.92
C GLY A 74 -4.09 -5.82 14.14
N PHE A 75 -3.67 -4.87 13.30
CA PHE A 75 -2.28 -4.42 13.14
C PHE A 75 -1.26 -5.58 13.09
N GLN A 76 -1.67 -6.70 12.51
CA GLN A 76 -0.83 -7.88 12.33
C GLN A 76 0.22 -7.62 11.25
N SER A 77 1.33 -8.36 11.26
CA SER A 77 2.32 -8.22 10.19
C SER A 77 1.70 -8.64 8.85
N SER A 78 1.77 -7.76 7.86
CA SER A 78 1.23 -8.02 6.51
C SER A 78 1.92 -9.20 5.81
N LEU A 79 3.10 -9.61 6.29
CA LEU A 79 3.81 -10.81 5.80
C LEU A 79 3.00 -12.10 6.04
N LEU A 80 2.17 -12.17 7.09
CA LEU A 80 1.31 -13.33 7.34
C LEU A 80 0.38 -13.58 6.14
N TYR A 81 -0.18 -12.50 5.57
CA TYR A 81 -1.06 -12.53 4.39
C TYR A 81 -0.31 -12.70 3.06
N GLN A 82 1.02 -12.85 3.09
CA GLN A 82 1.85 -13.23 1.95
C GLN A 82 2.32 -14.69 2.07
N THR A 83 2.74 -15.12 3.27
CA THR A 83 3.29 -16.47 3.50
C THR A 83 2.21 -17.55 3.63
N LEU A 84 1.00 -17.20 4.12
CA LEU A 84 -0.09 -18.15 4.30
C LEU A 84 -0.85 -18.39 3.00
N HIS A 85 -0.24 -19.12 2.06
CA HIS A 85 -0.84 -19.47 0.76
C HIS A 85 -2.06 -20.42 0.85
N GLN A 86 -2.38 -20.97 2.03
CA GLN A 86 -3.40 -22.01 2.23
C GLN A 86 -4.28 -21.74 3.47
N GLY A 87 -4.60 -20.46 3.77
CA GLY A 87 -5.56 -20.14 4.84
C GLY A 87 -5.19 -20.58 6.26
N GLY A 88 -3.91 -20.86 6.51
CA GLY A 88 -3.39 -21.13 7.86
C GLY A 88 -3.79 -20.03 8.84
N VAL A 89 -3.79 -20.32 10.14
CA VAL A 89 -4.49 -19.49 11.15
C VAL A 89 -3.84 -18.12 11.36
N VAL A 90 -4.15 -17.18 10.48
CA VAL A 90 -4.17 -15.75 10.83
C VAL A 90 -5.22 -15.56 11.91
N GLY A 91 -4.85 -14.87 12.99
CA GLY A 91 -5.78 -14.59 14.08
C GLY A 91 -6.92 -13.74 13.56
N THR A 92 -8.13 -14.30 13.47
CA THR A 92 -9.33 -13.52 13.13
C THR A 92 -9.55 -12.47 14.22
N PRO A 93 -9.65 -11.17 13.89
CA PRO A 93 -9.89 -10.15 14.90
C PRO A 93 -11.23 -10.39 15.61
N GLN A 94 -11.24 -10.31 16.94
CA GLN A 94 -12.42 -10.59 17.77
C GLN A 94 -13.22 -9.32 18.13
N ALA A 95 -12.69 -8.15 17.74
CA ALA A 95 -13.16 -6.83 18.12
C ALA A 95 -13.18 -5.89 16.89
N PRO A 96 -13.57 -4.61 17.04
CA PRO A 96 -13.29 -3.60 16.02
C PRO A 96 -11.80 -3.56 15.70
N PHE A 97 -11.44 -3.62 14.42
CA PHE A 97 -10.07 -3.85 13.98
C PHE A 97 -9.63 -2.93 12.87
N VAL A 98 -8.32 -2.76 12.73
CA VAL A 98 -7.67 -2.09 11.60
C VAL A 98 -6.49 -2.94 11.14
N GLN A 99 -6.51 -3.36 9.88
CA GLN A 99 -5.46 -4.19 9.30
C GLN A 99 -4.87 -3.52 8.05
N ILE A 100 -3.53 -3.41 8.02
CA ILE A 100 -2.80 -2.99 6.82
C ILE A 100 -2.44 -4.25 6.03
N LEU A 101 -2.81 -4.28 4.75
CA LEU A 101 -2.59 -5.43 3.88
C LEU A 101 -1.73 -5.01 2.69
N ASN A 102 -0.86 -5.92 2.26
CA ASN A 102 -0.21 -5.84 0.97
C ASN A 102 -0.95 -6.76 -0.01
N ILE A 103 -1.44 -6.19 -1.11
CA ILE A 103 -2.18 -6.88 -2.17
C ILE A 103 -1.41 -6.76 -3.49
N ASN A 104 -1.58 -7.75 -4.37
CA ASN A 104 -0.88 -7.84 -5.66
C ASN A 104 0.65 -7.67 -5.55
N ASP A 105 1.19 -8.05 -4.40
CA ASP A 105 2.61 -8.04 -3.99
C ASP A 105 3.35 -6.69 -4.10
N ASN A 106 2.65 -5.61 -4.44
CA ASN A 106 3.23 -4.28 -4.65
C ASN A 106 2.37 -3.10 -4.13
N HIS A 107 1.12 -3.35 -3.75
CA HIS A 107 0.18 -2.31 -3.33
C HIS A 107 -0.24 -2.47 -1.87
N TRP A 108 -0.54 -1.36 -1.20
CA TRP A 108 -0.86 -1.31 0.22
C TRP A 108 -2.21 -0.65 0.44
N ILE A 109 -3.09 -1.34 1.18
CA ILE A 109 -4.44 -0.87 1.53
C ILE A 109 -4.68 -1.00 3.04
N THR A 110 -5.77 -0.40 3.52
CA THR A 110 -6.27 -0.61 4.89
C THR A 110 -7.65 -1.26 4.86
N ALA A 111 -7.81 -2.36 5.59
CA ALA A 111 -9.07 -3.04 5.81
C ALA A 111 -9.55 -2.79 7.26
N SER A 112 -10.85 -2.56 7.46
CA SER A 112 -11.43 -2.36 8.79
C SER A 112 -12.94 -2.62 8.79
N ASN A 113 -13.48 -3.11 9.91
CA ASN A 113 -14.93 -3.19 10.17
C ASN A 113 -15.49 -1.91 10.84
N LEU A 114 -14.64 -0.95 11.23
CA LEU A 114 -15.06 0.35 11.77
C LEU A 114 -15.84 1.14 10.71
N PHE A 115 -17.01 1.67 11.07
CA PHE A 115 -17.85 2.51 10.21
C PHE A 115 -18.43 1.83 8.94
N CYS A 116 -18.48 0.50 8.92
CA CYS A 116 -19.01 -0.30 7.80
C CYS A 116 -20.37 -0.96 8.10
N GLY A 117 -20.63 -1.27 9.38
CA GLY A 117 -21.81 -2.02 9.82
C GLY A 117 -21.54 -3.54 9.94
N PRO A 118 -22.55 -4.32 10.36
CA PRO A 118 -22.43 -5.77 10.50
C PRO A 118 -22.26 -6.45 9.13
N ASN A 119 -21.52 -7.57 9.12
CA ASN A 119 -21.17 -8.35 7.92
C ASN A 119 -20.47 -7.56 6.79
N LYS A 120 -19.79 -6.46 7.13
CA LYS A 120 -19.21 -5.51 6.17
C LYS A 120 -17.76 -5.19 6.50
N LEU A 121 -16.95 -5.06 5.44
CA LEU A 121 -15.53 -4.75 5.53
C LEU A 121 -15.19 -3.56 4.63
N CYS A 122 -14.77 -2.44 5.22
CA CYS A 122 -14.32 -1.28 4.44
C CYS A 122 -12.87 -1.48 4.00
N LEU A 123 -12.60 -1.24 2.72
CA LEU A 123 -11.26 -1.16 2.14
C LEU A 123 -10.98 0.28 1.73
N TYR A 124 -9.93 0.84 2.31
CA TYR A 124 -9.44 2.18 2.03
C TYR A 124 -8.22 2.07 1.12
N ASP A 125 -8.39 2.49 -0.13
CA ASP A 125 -7.43 2.35 -1.21
C ASP A 125 -7.20 3.67 -1.95
N SER A 126 -5.98 4.20 -1.84
CA SER A 126 -5.53 5.43 -2.48
C SER A 126 -5.17 5.30 -3.98
N LEU A 127 -5.35 4.12 -4.59
CA LEU A 127 -5.22 3.88 -6.04
C LEU A 127 -6.54 3.44 -6.72
N LYS A 128 -7.64 3.21 -5.97
CA LYS A 128 -8.91 2.63 -6.51
C LYS A 128 -8.70 1.32 -7.29
N THR A 129 -7.92 0.40 -6.73
CA THR A 129 -7.61 -0.89 -7.36
C THR A 129 -8.86 -1.76 -7.51
N ILE A 130 -8.86 -2.59 -8.56
CA ILE A 130 -9.86 -3.66 -8.75
C ILE A 130 -9.53 -4.80 -7.79
N ILE A 131 -10.51 -5.24 -7.00
CA ILE A 131 -10.32 -6.29 -6.00
C ILE A 131 -10.45 -7.67 -6.66
N ASN A 132 -9.31 -8.31 -6.93
CA ASN A 132 -9.24 -9.65 -7.50
C ASN A 132 -9.60 -10.77 -6.50
N GLN A 133 -9.80 -11.99 -7.01
CA GLN A 133 -10.19 -13.15 -6.20
C GLN A 133 -9.14 -13.49 -5.12
N GLN A 134 -7.84 -13.40 -5.41
CA GLN A 134 -6.79 -13.56 -4.39
C GLN A 134 -6.93 -12.58 -3.23
N THR A 135 -7.31 -11.32 -3.50
CA THR A 135 -7.55 -10.33 -2.45
C THR A 135 -8.82 -10.67 -1.66
N LYS A 136 -9.90 -11.09 -2.31
CA LYS A 136 -11.13 -11.55 -1.63
C LYS A 136 -10.86 -12.74 -0.71
N GLN A 137 -10.06 -13.72 -1.16
CA GLN A 137 -9.59 -14.85 -0.37
C GLN A 137 -8.81 -14.37 0.88
N LYS A 138 -7.79 -13.52 0.72
CA LYS A 138 -7.03 -12.92 1.84
C LYS A 138 -7.92 -12.18 2.85
N LEU A 139 -8.96 -11.48 2.37
CA LEU A 139 -9.92 -10.77 3.22
C LEU A 139 -10.88 -11.73 3.95
N SER A 140 -11.29 -12.82 3.31
CA SER A 140 -12.08 -13.87 3.97
C SER A 140 -11.30 -14.56 5.09
N TRP A 141 -9.99 -14.81 4.92
CA TRP A 141 -9.12 -15.32 5.99
C TRP A 141 -9.00 -14.36 7.17
N LEU A 142 -8.93 -13.05 6.91
CA LEU A 142 -8.88 -12.02 7.95
C LEU A 142 -10.15 -12.03 8.81
N ILE A 143 -11.34 -12.06 8.22
CA ILE A 143 -12.59 -11.85 8.97
C ILE A 143 -13.38 -13.13 9.31
N ARG A 144 -13.13 -14.25 8.61
CA ARG A 144 -13.86 -15.54 8.67
C ARG A 144 -15.39 -15.37 8.83
N PRO A 145 -16.11 -15.00 7.75
CA PRO A 145 -17.53 -14.63 7.84
C PRO A 145 -18.41 -15.75 8.39
N LYS A 146 -19.29 -15.41 9.32
CA LYS A 146 -20.29 -16.34 9.87
C LYS A 146 -21.45 -16.61 8.90
N THR A 147 -21.71 -15.70 7.99
CA THR A 147 -22.72 -15.77 6.92
C THR A 147 -22.11 -16.30 5.61
N PRO A 148 -22.91 -16.88 4.68
CA PRO A 148 -22.43 -17.41 3.38
C PRO A 148 -21.74 -16.39 2.46
N HIS A 149 -21.89 -15.10 2.74
CA HIS A 149 -21.20 -14.01 2.07
C HIS A 149 -20.90 -12.89 3.07
N PHE A 150 -20.03 -11.97 2.68
CA PHE A 150 -19.81 -10.66 3.30
C PHE A 150 -19.71 -9.58 2.23
N ASP A 151 -19.99 -8.33 2.57
CA ASP A 151 -19.79 -7.23 1.62
C ASP A 151 -18.46 -6.50 1.89
N ILE A 152 -17.66 -6.36 0.84
CA ILE A 152 -16.58 -5.38 0.77
C ILE A 152 -17.19 -4.03 0.41
N GLN A 153 -16.92 -3.01 1.21
CA GLN A 153 -17.23 -1.62 0.88
C GLN A 153 -15.95 -0.88 0.53
N LYS A 154 -15.95 -0.05 -0.51
CA LYS A 154 -14.81 0.78 -0.93
C LYS A 154 -15.21 2.25 -0.85
N PRO A 155 -15.03 2.92 0.29
CA PRO A 155 -15.26 4.36 0.42
C PRO A 155 -14.28 5.15 -0.44
N ALA A 156 -14.77 6.19 -1.12
CA ALA A 156 -13.93 7.10 -1.90
C ALA A 156 -13.03 7.93 -0.98
N VAL A 157 -11.77 7.51 -0.84
CA VAL A 157 -10.71 8.20 -0.10
C VAL A 157 -9.86 9.09 -1.01
N GLN A 158 -8.99 9.90 -0.40
CA GLN A 158 -7.96 10.63 -1.14
C GLN A 158 -7.08 9.69 -1.97
N ILE A 159 -6.97 10.01 -3.26
CA ILE A 159 -6.07 9.34 -4.19
C ILE A 159 -4.65 9.89 -4.05
N GLN A 160 -3.67 9.01 -4.08
CA GLN A 160 -2.25 9.36 -4.00
C GLN A 160 -1.75 9.98 -5.31
N ARG A 161 -0.82 10.94 -5.24
CA ARG A 161 -0.24 11.58 -6.44
C ARG A 161 0.95 10.83 -7.03
N SER A 162 1.60 9.99 -6.24
CA SER A 162 2.71 9.12 -6.68
C SER A 162 2.36 7.66 -6.45
N SER A 163 2.62 6.79 -7.44
CA SER A 163 2.46 5.33 -7.33
C SER A 163 3.17 4.72 -6.11
N SER A 164 4.28 5.33 -5.67
CA SER A 164 5.08 4.88 -4.52
C SER A 164 4.53 5.27 -3.13
N ASN A 165 3.38 5.95 -3.05
CA ASN A 165 2.84 6.49 -1.80
C ASN A 165 1.75 5.62 -1.12
N CYS A 166 1.31 4.51 -1.71
CA CYS A 166 0.23 3.67 -1.17
C CYS A 166 0.46 3.23 0.29
N GLY A 167 1.68 2.80 0.63
CA GLY A 167 2.03 2.43 2.01
C GLY A 167 1.99 3.61 3.01
N LEU A 168 2.17 4.86 2.55
CA LEU A 168 1.98 6.05 3.38
C LEU A 168 0.49 6.29 3.65
N PHE A 169 -0.34 6.16 2.61
CA PHE A 169 -1.78 6.32 2.71
C PHE A 169 -2.43 5.21 3.55
N ALA A 170 -2.04 3.95 3.39
CA ALA A 170 -2.49 2.87 4.24
C ALA A 170 -2.14 3.12 5.73
N LEU A 171 -0.91 3.53 6.04
CA LEU A 171 -0.56 3.92 7.42
C LEU A 171 -1.37 5.12 7.92
N ALA A 172 -1.68 6.09 7.06
CA ALA A 172 -2.48 7.25 7.44
C ALA A 172 -3.96 6.93 7.66
N PHE A 173 -4.59 6.15 6.78
CA PHE A 173 -5.96 5.67 6.93
C PHE A 173 -6.09 4.81 8.19
N ALA A 174 -5.16 3.89 8.42
CA ALA A 174 -5.11 3.09 9.64
C ALA A 174 -4.96 3.96 10.90
N THR A 175 -4.16 5.03 10.84
CA THR A 175 -4.04 6.00 11.94
C THR A 175 -5.33 6.79 12.14
N LEU A 176 -6.00 7.25 11.08
CA LEU A 176 -7.26 8.01 11.17
C LEU A 176 -8.36 7.16 11.84
N LEU A 177 -8.54 5.92 11.36
CA LEU A 177 -9.47 4.94 11.96
C LEU A 177 -9.15 4.71 13.44
N GLY A 178 -7.85 4.59 13.78
CA GLY A 178 -7.39 4.45 15.16
C GLY A 178 -7.74 5.63 16.08
N ASN A 179 -7.91 6.84 15.53
CA ASN A 179 -8.39 8.01 16.28
C ASN A 179 -9.92 8.21 16.15
N GLY A 180 -10.66 7.22 15.64
CA GLY A 180 -12.12 7.32 15.44
C GLY A 180 -12.54 8.22 14.27
N VAL A 181 -11.65 8.50 13.32
CA VAL A 181 -11.89 9.40 12.18
C VAL A 181 -11.99 8.60 10.88
N LYS A 182 -13.03 8.87 10.09
CA LYS A 182 -13.24 8.23 8.78
C LYS A 182 -12.23 8.73 7.74
N PRO A 183 -11.46 7.85 7.08
CA PRO A 183 -10.53 8.21 6.02
C PRO A 183 -11.15 8.98 4.85
N GLU A 184 -12.41 8.66 4.50
CA GLU A 184 -13.14 9.29 3.40
C GLU A 184 -13.57 10.74 3.69
N GLU A 185 -13.63 11.12 4.97
CA GLU A 185 -13.90 12.49 5.44
C GLU A 185 -12.60 13.33 5.58
N CYS A 186 -11.47 12.85 5.05
CA CYS A 186 -10.14 13.43 5.29
C CYS A 186 -9.32 13.66 4.02
N GLN A 187 -8.47 14.70 4.07
CA GLN A 187 -7.42 14.97 3.09
C GLN A 187 -6.07 15.12 3.78
N CYS A 188 -5.24 14.09 3.74
CA CYS A 188 -3.87 14.03 4.23
C CYS A 188 -2.92 14.98 3.47
N VAL A 189 -2.02 15.62 4.22
CA VAL A 189 -1.00 16.55 3.68
C VAL A 189 0.19 15.76 3.11
N GLU A 190 0.00 15.23 1.90
CA GLU A 190 0.89 14.27 1.22
C GLU A 190 2.38 14.68 1.23
N ARG A 191 2.67 15.97 0.99
CA ARG A 191 4.04 16.53 0.99
C ARG A 191 4.86 16.25 2.26
N ASN A 192 4.19 16.06 3.41
CA ASN A 192 4.85 15.86 4.70
C ASN A 192 4.83 14.38 5.17
N MET A 193 4.13 13.48 4.47
CA MET A 193 3.92 12.11 4.94
C MET A 193 5.22 11.31 5.04
N ARG A 194 6.12 11.43 4.05
CA ARG A 194 7.45 10.78 4.07
C ARG A 194 8.30 11.24 5.25
N GLN A 195 8.34 12.54 5.51
CA GLN A 195 9.08 13.12 6.63
C GLN A 195 8.48 12.73 7.99
N THR A 196 7.15 12.61 8.07
CA THR A 196 6.42 12.12 9.24
C THR A 196 6.77 10.67 9.53
N LEU A 197 6.69 9.80 8.53
CA LEU A 197 7.02 8.39 8.67
C LEU A 197 8.50 8.18 9.04
N TYR A 198 9.42 8.92 8.42
CA TYR A 198 10.84 8.88 8.77
C TYR A 198 11.09 9.22 10.26
N ARG A 199 10.44 10.28 10.77
CA ARG A 199 10.50 10.62 12.20
C ARG A 199 9.85 9.55 13.07
N ALA A 200 8.76 8.92 12.62
CA ALA A 200 8.10 7.84 13.33
C ALA A 200 9.03 6.62 13.51
N PHE A 201 9.75 6.22 12.45
CA PHE A 201 10.80 5.20 12.51
C PHE A 201 11.92 5.57 13.50
N GLN A 202 12.53 6.75 13.34
CA GLN A 202 13.64 7.19 14.20
C GLN A 202 13.28 7.17 15.70
N ASN A 203 12.03 7.50 16.03
CA ASN A 203 11.55 7.56 17.41
C ASN A 203 10.83 6.29 17.88
N LYS A 204 10.72 5.24 17.04
CA LYS A 204 9.93 4.02 17.29
C LYS A 204 8.49 4.31 17.78
N LYS A 205 7.83 5.30 17.18
CA LYS A 205 6.48 5.77 17.55
C LYS A 205 5.50 5.61 16.39
N ALA A 206 4.21 5.54 16.69
CA ALA A 206 3.17 5.62 15.67
C ALA A 206 3.23 6.99 14.95
N PRO A 207 3.04 7.03 13.62
CA PRO A 207 3.05 8.28 12.88
C PRO A 207 1.82 9.13 13.22
N VAL A 208 1.96 10.45 13.06
CA VAL A 208 0.84 11.40 13.20
C VAL A 208 0.80 12.23 11.93
N PHE A 209 -0.04 11.79 10.99
CA PHE A 209 -0.19 12.47 9.71
C PHE A 209 -1.15 13.65 9.84
N ALA A 210 -0.72 14.82 9.39
CA ALA A 210 -1.58 15.99 9.29
C ALA A 210 -2.61 15.80 8.17
N TYR A 211 -3.87 16.17 8.43
CA TYR A 211 -4.97 16.12 7.48
C TYR A 211 -5.89 17.34 7.65
N LYS A 212 -6.71 17.61 6.63
CA LYS A 212 -7.86 18.52 6.69
C LYS A 212 -9.13 17.70 6.62
N LYS A 213 -10.24 18.18 7.20
CA LYS A 213 -11.56 17.59 6.95
C LYS A 213 -11.99 17.86 5.50
N ASN A 214 -12.60 16.87 4.87
CA ASN A 214 -13.24 16.95 3.57
C ASN A 214 -14.76 16.77 3.78
N PRO A 215 -15.59 17.82 3.59
CA PRO A 215 -17.03 17.74 3.85
C PRO A 215 -17.84 17.09 2.72
N ALA A 216 -17.21 16.73 1.60
CA ALA A 216 -17.90 16.07 0.49
C ALA A 216 -18.46 14.70 0.94
N LYS A 217 -19.69 14.37 0.53
CA LYS A 217 -20.23 13.01 0.68
C LYS A 217 -19.43 12.07 -0.23
N PRO A 218 -18.67 11.11 0.31
CA PRO A 218 -17.87 10.22 -0.51
C PRO A 218 -18.73 9.11 -1.09
N GLU A 219 -18.54 8.83 -2.38
CA GLU A 219 -19.07 7.65 -3.05
C GLU A 219 -18.58 6.36 -2.35
N ARG A 220 -19.38 5.30 -2.39
CA ARG A 220 -19.02 3.99 -1.80
C ARG A 220 -19.47 2.87 -2.71
N GLU A 221 -18.52 2.23 -3.38
CA GLU A 221 -18.72 0.99 -4.13
C GLU A 221 -18.91 -0.17 -3.15
N THR A 222 -19.77 -1.14 -3.48
CA THR A 222 -19.99 -2.35 -2.67
C THR A 222 -19.82 -3.58 -3.55
N ILE A 223 -19.06 -4.57 -3.07
CA ILE A 223 -18.76 -5.83 -3.75
C ILE A 223 -19.13 -6.95 -2.79
N GLN A 224 -20.12 -7.77 -3.13
CA GLN A 224 -20.42 -8.98 -2.37
C GLN A 224 -19.36 -10.05 -2.64
N VAL A 225 -18.97 -10.78 -1.60
CA VAL A 225 -18.00 -11.87 -1.64
C VAL A 225 -18.59 -13.09 -0.97
N GLU A 226 -18.80 -14.14 -1.76
CA GLU A 226 -19.23 -15.45 -1.28
C GLU A 226 -18.09 -16.16 -0.55
N VAL A 227 -18.44 -16.97 0.44
CA VAL A 227 -17.51 -17.84 1.15
C VAL A 227 -18.06 -19.26 1.27
N HIS A 228 -17.20 -20.22 0.97
CA HIS A 228 -17.54 -21.63 0.94
C HIS A 228 -16.84 -22.37 2.08
N CYS A 229 -17.15 -23.67 2.20
CA CYS A 229 -16.56 -24.60 3.15
C CYS A 229 -16.80 -24.22 4.63
N ILE A 230 -16.43 -25.13 5.55
CA ILE A 230 -16.34 -24.82 6.98
C ILE A 230 -15.23 -23.81 7.29
N CYS A 231 -14.22 -23.68 6.42
CA CYS A 231 -13.11 -22.73 6.58
C CYS A 231 -13.49 -21.26 6.29
N ARG A 232 -14.72 -21.00 5.80
CA ARG A 232 -15.29 -19.67 5.54
C ARG A 232 -14.43 -18.82 4.59
N THR A 233 -13.89 -19.45 3.56
CA THR A 233 -12.94 -18.84 2.61
C THR A 233 -13.59 -18.57 1.25
N SER A 234 -13.28 -17.43 0.64
CA SER A 234 -13.62 -17.11 -0.75
C SER A 234 -12.70 -17.90 -1.69
N HIS A 235 -13.27 -18.60 -2.67
CA HIS A 235 -12.51 -19.44 -3.59
C HIS A 235 -11.50 -18.65 -4.42
N TYR A 236 -10.28 -19.19 -4.56
CA TYR A 236 -9.29 -18.73 -5.53
C TYR A 236 -8.24 -19.81 -5.83
N ASN A 237 -8.25 -20.35 -7.05
CA ASN A 237 -7.28 -21.33 -7.56
C ASN A 237 -7.06 -22.58 -6.67
N GLU A 238 -8.07 -22.95 -5.88
CA GLU A 238 -8.06 -24.13 -5.01
C GLU A 238 -8.97 -25.23 -5.59
N VAL A 239 -8.64 -26.49 -5.34
CA VAL A 239 -9.56 -27.61 -5.61
C VAL A 239 -10.68 -27.58 -4.57
N MET A 240 -11.93 -27.73 -5.03
CA MET A 240 -13.10 -27.86 -4.19
C MET A 240 -14.03 -28.93 -4.75
N VAL A 241 -14.78 -29.60 -3.86
CA VAL A 241 -15.79 -30.60 -4.20
C VAL A 241 -17.15 -30.11 -3.70
N GLN A 242 -18.19 -30.26 -4.53
CA GLN A 242 -19.55 -29.93 -4.15
C GLN A 242 -20.19 -31.13 -3.42
N CYS A 243 -20.76 -30.87 -2.24
CA CYS A 243 -21.66 -31.84 -1.60
C CYS A 243 -23.01 -31.82 -2.33
N SER A 244 -23.55 -32.99 -2.68
CA SER A 244 -24.83 -33.15 -3.39
C SER A 244 -26.00 -32.39 -2.72
N ASN A 245 -25.97 -32.25 -1.40
CA ASN A 245 -27.06 -31.71 -0.59
C ASN A 245 -26.82 -30.31 0.00
N CYS A 246 -25.63 -29.69 -0.16
CA CYS A 246 -25.41 -28.34 0.40
C CYS A 246 -24.38 -27.45 -0.34
N ASN A 247 -23.10 -27.51 0.03
CA ASN A 247 -22.10 -26.47 -0.27
C ASN A 247 -20.82 -27.07 -0.88
N TRP A 248 -19.91 -26.19 -1.29
CA TRP A 248 -18.57 -26.52 -1.74
C TRP A 248 -17.60 -26.61 -0.57
N TYR A 249 -16.74 -27.61 -0.59
CA TYR A 249 -15.76 -27.88 0.46
C TYR A 249 -14.36 -28.09 -0.12
N HIS A 250 -13.34 -27.63 0.60
CA HIS A 250 -11.95 -27.97 0.28
C HIS A 250 -11.68 -29.42 0.71
N PRO A 251 -10.96 -30.24 -0.10
CA PRO A 251 -10.70 -31.65 0.22
C PRO A 251 -10.13 -31.88 1.62
N ASN A 252 -9.18 -31.03 2.04
CA ASN A 252 -8.51 -31.13 3.33
C ASN A 252 -9.37 -30.65 4.52
N CYS A 253 -10.51 -30.01 4.30
CA CYS A 253 -11.38 -29.53 5.37
C CYS A 253 -12.43 -30.56 5.80
N GLU A 254 -12.92 -31.39 4.87
CA GLU A 254 -13.90 -32.46 5.13
C GLU A 254 -13.31 -33.86 4.91
N SER A 255 -11.97 -33.97 4.86
CA SER A 255 -11.25 -35.22 4.56
C SER A 255 -11.81 -35.98 3.35
N VAL A 256 -12.13 -35.24 2.28
CA VAL A 256 -12.85 -35.78 1.11
C VAL A 256 -12.08 -36.96 0.51
N PRO A 257 -12.69 -38.15 0.36
CA PRO A 257 -12.01 -39.33 -0.18
C PRO A 257 -11.48 -39.07 -1.60
N HIS A 258 -10.36 -39.70 -1.97
CA HIS A 258 -9.80 -39.57 -3.32
C HIS A 258 -10.80 -39.86 -4.45
N LYS A 259 -11.79 -40.74 -4.23
CA LYS A 259 -12.88 -40.99 -5.19
C LYS A 259 -13.75 -39.75 -5.43
N GLY A 260 -14.04 -38.95 -4.41
CA GLY A 260 -14.80 -37.70 -4.54
C GLY A 260 -14.02 -36.55 -5.18
N LEU A 261 -12.76 -36.76 -5.57
CA LEU A 261 -11.96 -35.84 -6.36
C LEU A 261 -11.97 -36.18 -7.87
N ASP A 262 -12.49 -37.34 -8.23
CA ASP A 262 -12.61 -37.76 -9.62
C ASP A 262 -13.90 -37.18 -10.22
N THR A 263 -13.77 -36.41 -11.29
CA THR A 263 -14.91 -35.77 -11.99
C THR A 263 -15.84 -36.76 -12.69
N THR A 264 -15.54 -38.07 -12.64
CA THR A 264 -16.37 -39.15 -13.18
C THR A 264 -17.10 -39.96 -12.10
N ALA A 265 -16.91 -39.65 -10.81
CA ALA A 265 -17.39 -40.44 -9.69
C ALA A 265 -18.70 -39.95 -9.05
N GLU A 266 -19.26 -40.84 -8.20
CA GLU A 266 -20.58 -40.80 -7.58
C GLU A 266 -20.84 -39.58 -6.67
N GLU A 267 -22.13 -39.37 -6.36
CA GLU A 267 -22.61 -38.36 -5.41
C GLU A 267 -21.86 -38.38 -4.07
N TRP A 268 -21.13 -37.30 -3.77
CA TRP A 268 -20.47 -37.13 -2.48
C TRP A 268 -21.29 -36.26 -1.53
N ASN A 269 -21.39 -36.70 -0.27
CA ASN A 269 -21.99 -35.93 0.81
C ASN A 269 -20.94 -35.59 1.87
N CYS A 270 -20.98 -34.35 2.37
CA CYS A 270 -20.17 -33.92 3.51
C CYS A 270 -20.60 -34.62 4.80
N GLU A 271 -19.78 -34.53 5.85
CA GLU A 271 -20.06 -35.19 7.14
C GLU A 271 -21.41 -34.74 7.70
N ILE A 272 -21.71 -33.44 7.61
CA ILE A 272 -22.97 -32.84 8.08
C ILE A 272 -24.18 -33.46 7.35
N CYS A 273 -24.14 -33.55 6.01
CA CYS A 273 -25.25 -34.11 5.25
C CYS A 273 -25.37 -35.63 5.42
N THR A 274 -24.27 -36.33 5.67
CA THR A 274 -24.27 -37.78 5.91
C THR A 274 -24.87 -38.13 7.28
N ASN A 275 -24.64 -37.31 8.30
CA ASN A 275 -25.15 -37.50 9.66
C ASN A 275 -26.60 -37.00 9.86
N HIS A 276 -27.27 -36.54 8.80
CA HIS A 276 -28.65 -36.03 8.81
C HIS A 276 -29.61 -36.85 7.91
N VAL A 277 -29.22 -38.07 7.54
CA VAL A 277 -30.04 -39.07 6.82
C VAL A 277 -30.67 -40.06 7.80
#